data_AF-A0A5E7F5L9-F1
#
_entry.id   AF-A0A5E7F5L9-F1
#
_cell.length_a   1.000
_cell.length_b   1.000
_cell.length_c   1.000
_cell.angle_alpha   90.00
_cell.angle_beta   90.00
_cell.angle_gamma   90.00
#
_symmetry.space_group_name_H-M   'P 1'
#
loop_
_entity.id
_entity.type
_entity.pdbx_description
1 polymer ?
#
loop_
_entity_poly.entity_id
_entity_poly.type
_entity_poly.pdbx_seq_one_letter_code
_entity_poly.pdbx_strand_id
1 'polypeptide(L)' 'MALSSDRERVVLIRYIERYSPGCGQWVEYSHSVPISEFTQWIMANGELKIEDSEGRPGT' A
#
# COMPACT_ATOMS: atom_id res chain seq x y z
N MET A 1 -2.03 -2.55 5.81
CA MET A 1 -2.35 -3.33 4.60
C MET A 1 -2.49 -4.78 5.02
N ALA A 2 -3.51 -5.48 4.52
CA ALA A 2 -3.75 -6.89 4.82
C ALA A 2 -3.93 -7.68 3.53
N LEU A 3 -3.83 -9.01 3.62
CA LEU A 3 -4.26 -9.92 2.56
C LEU A 3 -5.66 -10.45 2.88
N SER A 4 -6.46 -10.72 1.86
CA SER A 4 -7.68 -11.52 2.01
C SER A 4 -7.33 -12.94 2.48
N SER A 5 -8.32 -13.64 3.05
CA SER A 5 -8.14 -15.00 3.59
C SER A 5 -7.66 -16.01 2.54
N ASP A 6 -8.06 -15.84 1.29
CA ASP A 6 -7.65 -16.63 0.13
C ASP A 6 -6.28 -16.22 -0.43
N ARG A 7 -5.70 -15.12 0.07
CA ARG A 7 -4.44 -14.52 -0.42
C ARG A 7 -4.48 -14.15 -1.91
N GLU A 8 -5.66 -13.88 -2.47
CA GLU A 8 -5.77 -13.43 -3.87
C GLU A 8 -5.87 -11.91 -3.97
N ARG A 9 -6.13 -11.21 -2.86
CA ARG A 9 -6.40 -9.78 -2.84
C ARG A 9 -5.59 -9.06 -1.76
N VAL A 10 -5.19 -7.83 -2.08
CA VAL A 10 -4.66 -6.85 -1.12
C VAL A 10 -5.80 -5.97 -0.63
N VAL A 11 -5.87 -5.78 0.68
CA VAL A 11 -6.80 -4.85 1.33
C VAL A 11 -6.02 -3.63 1.83
N LEU A 12 -6.31 -2.49 1.22
CA LEU A 12 -5.82 -1.16 1.60
C LEU A 12 -6.84 -0.52 2.52
N ILE A 13 -6.41 -0.12 3.71
CA ILE A 13 -7.28 0.50 4.72
C ILE A 13 -6.75 1.91 4.97
N ARG A 14 -7.63 2.90 4.85
CA ARG A 14 -7.36 4.30 5.15
C ARG A 14 -8.31 4.78 6.22
N TYR A 15 -7.76 5.30 7.31
CA TYR A 15 -8.52 5.99 8.34
C TYR A 15 -8.55 7.48 8.02
N ILE A 16 -9.74 8.07 8.01
CA ILE A 16 -9.91 9.51 7.86
C ILE A 16 -10.59 10.03 9.12
N GLU A 17 -9.91 10.92 9.82
CA GLU A 17 -10.51 11.70 10.88
C GLU A 17 -11.35 12.81 10.26
N ARG A 18 -12.64 12.82 10.57
CA ARG A 18 -13.50 13.97 10.31
C ARG A 18 -13.63 14.74 11.60
N TYR A 19 -12.86 15.81 11.71
CA TYR A 19 -13.00 16.75 12.81
C TYR A 19 -14.29 17.57 12.62
N SER A 20 -15.19 17.52 13.61
CA SER A 20 -16.33 18.43 13.71
C SER A 20 -16.38 19.05 15.11
N PRO A 21 -16.79 20.32 15.25
CA PRO A 21 -16.90 20.94 16.57
C PRO A 21 -17.96 20.20 17.40
N GLY A 22 -17.51 19.36 18.35
CA GLY A 22 -18.38 18.61 19.28
C GLY A 22 -18.37 17.09 19.12
N CYS A 23 -17.85 16.54 18.01
CA CYS A 23 -17.54 15.11 17.91
C CYS A 23 -16.42 14.83 16.89
N GLY A 24 -15.49 13.94 17.27
CA GLY A 24 -14.56 13.33 16.33
C GLY A 24 -15.19 12.08 15.74
N GLN A 25 -15.44 12.06 14.43
CA GLN A 25 -15.88 10.84 13.74
C GLN A 25 -14.69 10.24 12.99
N TRP A 26 -14.42 8.96 13.24
CA TRP A 26 -13.46 8.17 12.48
C TRP A 26 -14.20 7.41 11.40
N VAL A 27 -13.80 7.60 10.15
CA VAL A 27 -14.32 6.82 9.03
C VAL A 27 -13.21 5.92 8.50
N GLU A 28 -13.47 4.62 8.48
CA GLU A 28 -12.59 3.63 7.86
C GLU A 28 -13.03 3.40 6.41
N TYR A 29 -12.10 3.53 5.47
CA TYR A 29 -12.28 3.15 4.08
C TYR A 29 -11.40 1.95 3.76
N SER A 30 -12.03 0.86 3.32
CA SER A 30 -11.34 -0.35 2.88
C SER A 30 -11.51 -0.57 1.38
N HIS A 31 -10.41 -0.72 0.65
CA HIS A 31 -10.40 -1.08 -0.76
C HIS A 31 -9.71 -2.43 -0.93
N SER A 32 -10.35 -3.35 -1.65
CA SER A 32 -9.80 -4.66 -1.95
C SER A 32 -9.52 -4.79 -3.45
N VAL A 33 -8.27 -5.07 -3.80
CA VAL A 33 -7.81 -5.20 -5.20
C VAL A 33 -7.14 -6.56 -5.42
N PRO A 34 -7.28 -7.19 -6.59
CA PRO A 34 -6.53 -8.41 -6.91
C PRO A 34 -5.02 -8.17 -6.78
N ILE A 35 -4.29 -9.15 -6.25
CA ILE A 35 -2.82 -9.06 -6.12
C ILE A 35 -2.18 -8.84 -7.48
N SER A 36 -2.65 -9.55 -8.52
CA SER A 36 -2.11 -9.43 -9.88
C SER A 36 -2.16 -7.99 -10.40
N GLU A 37 -3.32 -7.34 -10.28
CA GLU A 37 -3.53 -5.95 -10.69
C GLU A 37 -2.69 -4.99 -9.84
N PHE A 38 -2.65 -5.20 -8.53
CA PHE A 38 -1.84 -4.37 -7.63
C PHE A 38 -0.35 -4.48 -7.94
N THR A 39 0.17 -5.69 -8.13
CA THR A 39 1.56 -5.93 -8.50
C THR A 39 1.89 -5.31 -9.86
N GLN A 40 1.03 -5.47 -10.87
CA GLN A 40 1.22 -4.83 -12.17
C GLN A 40 1.28 -3.30 -12.04
N TRP A 41 0.39 -2.71 -11.25
CA TRP A 41 0.37 -1.27 -11.04
C TRP A 41 1.65 -0.78 -10.34
N ILE A 42 2.12 -1.49 -9.30
CA ILE A 42 3.37 -1.17 -8.61
C ILE A 42 4.57 -1.29 -9.54
N MET A 43 4.63 -2.33 -10.38
CA MET A 43 5.72 -2.48 -11.36
C MET A 43 5.71 -1.38 -12.42
N ALA A 44 4.53 -0.90 -12.82
CA ALA A 44 4.39 0.11 -13.86
C ALA A 44 4.58 1.56 -13.35
N ASN A 45 4.23 1.83 -12.10
CA ASN A 45 4.15 3.21 -11.57
C ASN A 45 4.97 3.44 -10.29
N GLY A 46 5.48 2.38 -9.66
CA GLY A 46 6.27 2.46 -8.45
C GLY A 46 7.71 2.86 -8.72
N GLU A 47 8.41 3.28 -7.67
CA GLU A 47 9.84 3.55 -7.73
C GLU A 47 10.62 2.24 -7.60
N LEU A 48 11.37 1.88 -8.64
CA LEU A 48 12.27 0.72 -8.61
C LEU A 48 13.60 1.12 -7.95
N LYS A 49 13.84 0.61 -6.74
CA LYS A 49 15.13 0.73 -6.06
C LYS A 49 15.88 -0.59 -6.15
N ILE A 50 17.01 -0.60 -6.86
CA ILE A 50 17.93 -1.74 -6.93
C ILE A 50 19.11 -1.40 -6.02
N GLU A 51 19.29 -2.15 -4.94
CA GLU A 51 20.48 -2.10 -4.10
C GLU A 51 21.33 -3.33 -4.42
N ASP A 52 22.53 -3.11 -4.97
CA ASP A 52 23.50 -4.17 -5.19
C ASP A 52 24.18 -4.53 -3.86
N SER A 53 24.31 -5.82 -3.57
CA SER A 53 24.92 -6.32 -2.34
C SER A 53 26.44 -6.04 -2.29
N GLU A 54 27.08 -5.80 -3.44
CA GLU A 54 28.49 -5.46 -3.55
C GLU A 54 28.64 -3.94 -3.47
N GLY A 55 28.86 -3.45 -2.24
CA GLY A 55 29.38 -2.10 -2.00
C GLY A 55 30.79 -1.94 -2.56
N ARG A 56 30.94 -1.89 -3.88
CA ARG A 56 32.20 -1.51 -4.53
C ARG A 56 32.25 0.01 -4.62
N PRO A 57 33.13 0.68 -3.84
CA PRO A 57 33.44 2.07 -4.13
C PRO A 57 34.05 2.12 -5.54
N GLY A 58 33.44 2.92 -6.41
CA GLY A 58 33.97 3.16 -7.75
C GLY A 58 35.37 3.76 -7.65
N THR A 59 36.33 3.09 -8.27
CA THR A 59 37.60 3.68 -8.71
C THR A 59 37.39 4.62 -9.88
#